data_AF-A0A1F2R7D3-F1
#
_entry.id   AF-A0A1F2R7D3-F1
#
_cell.length_a   1.000
_cell.length_b   1.000
_cell.length_c   1.000
_cell.angle_alpha   90.00
_cell.angle_beta   90.00
_cell.angle_gamma   90.00
#
_symmetry.space_group_name_H-M   'P 1'
#
loop_
_entity.id
_entity.type
_entity.pdbx_description
1 polymer ?
#
loop_
_entity_poly.entity_id
_entity_poly.type
_entity_poly.pdbx_seq_one_letter_code
_entity_poly.pdbx_strand_id
1 'polypeptide(L)'
;MGLACSDSLLGPASVPNTVDTVTLYALSGTAISAPSAYSMLDVRSVRTDTTSQFDFAFDITAAGTPLLYSAGALGLSAEPGLQRSTKRFADVRTAPNEGYSADSLEMKIDSVFVARSRGSFAGCLFLGSVPRYGKFRVLAIDGTARSITLETLVNLNCGFRSLEEGIPKS
;
A
#
# COMPACT_ATOMS: atom_id res chain seq x y z
N MET A 1 33.35 15.69 -12.64
CA MET A 1 32.89 16.37 -11.40
C MET A 1 31.71 15.58 -10.86
N GLY A 2 31.91 14.83 -9.79
CA GLY A 2 30.87 14.02 -9.16
C GLY A 2 30.02 14.88 -8.23
N LEU A 3 28.69 14.89 -8.44
CA LEU A 3 27.75 15.42 -7.47
C LEU A 3 27.60 14.40 -6.34
N ALA A 4 28.15 14.75 -5.18
CA ALA A 4 27.82 14.09 -3.93
C ALA A 4 26.36 14.43 -3.58
N CYS A 5 25.43 13.51 -3.82
CA CYS A 5 24.05 13.61 -3.33
C CYS A 5 24.05 13.35 -1.81
N SER A 6 24.40 14.35 -1.02
CA SER A 6 24.22 14.33 0.43
C SER A 6 22.72 14.47 0.75
N ASP A 7 22.08 13.40 1.22
CA ASP A 7 20.96 13.25 2.19
C ASP A 7 19.88 14.35 2.39
N SER A 8 19.73 15.33 1.49
CA SER A 8 18.86 16.50 1.68
C SER A 8 18.20 16.96 0.38
N LEU A 9 17.89 16.04 -0.54
CA LEU A 9 16.98 16.35 -1.64
C LEU A 9 15.51 16.29 -1.17
N LEU A 10 15.23 15.42 -0.21
CA LEU A 10 13.91 15.35 0.42
C LEU A 10 13.81 16.52 1.41
N GLY A 11 12.86 17.45 1.18
CA GLY A 11 12.51 18.44 2.20
C GLY A 11 12.13 17.76 3.53
N PRO A 12 12.14 18.48 4.67
CA PRO A 12 11.84 17.87 5.96
C PRO A 12 10.45 17.22 5.94
N ALA A 13 10.34 16.01 6.48
CA ALA A 13 9.06 15.35 6.68
C ALA A 13 8.17 16.20 7.59
N SER A 14 6.91 16.34 7.23
CA SER A 14 5.94 17.19 7.93
C SER A 14 4.62 16.48 8.21
N VAL A 15 4.36 15.36 7.53
CA VAL A 15 3.16 14.55 7.74
C VAL A 15 3.50 13.42 8.72
N PRO A 16 2.81 13.32 9.87
CA PRO A 16 3.01 12.21 10.78
C PRO A 16 2.48 10.91 10.18
N ASN A 17 3.22 9.84 10.39
CA ASN A 17 2.73 8.49 10.17
C ASN A 17 1.80 8.10 11.31
N THR A 18 0.62 7.59 10.98
CA THR A 18 -0.38 7.10 11.93
C THR A 18 -0.83 5.70 11.55
N VAL A 19 -1.06 4.86 12.55
CA VAL A 19 -1.73 3.57 12.33
C VAL A 19 -3.24 3.80 12.19
N ASP A 20 -3.84 3.15 11.20
CA ASP A 20 -5.28 3.16 10.96
C ASP A 20 -5.76 1.74 10.60
N THR A 21 -7.07 1.58 10.45
CA THR A 21 -7.72 0.36 10.02
C THR A 21 -8.59 0.61 8.78
N VAL A 22 -8.48 -0.26 7.79
CA VAL A 22 -9.28 -0.19 6.57
C VAL A 22 -9.90 -1.54 6.24
N THR A 23 -11.12 -1.54 5.69
CA THR A 23 -11.77 -2.74 5.17
C THR A 23 -11.92 -2.63 3.67
N LEU A 24 -11.55 -3.69 2.95
CA LEU A 24 -11.76 -3.85 1.52
C LEU A 24 -12.70 -5.03 1.26
N TYR A 25 -13.50 -4.93 0.21
CA TYR A 25 -14.41 -5.99 -0.21
C TYR A 25 -13.89 -6.68 -1.47
N ALA A 26 -14.17 -7.97 -1.61
CA ALA A 26 -13.67 -8.76 -2.72
C ALA A 26 -14.23 -8.23 -4.06
N LEU A 27 -13.37 -8.06 -5.06
CA LEU A 27 -13.75 -7.66 -6.42
C LEU A 27 -14.88 -8.53 -6.99
N SER A 28 -14.84 -9.84 -6.71
CA SER A 28 -15.83 -10.80 -7.16
C SER A 28 -16.83 -11.13 -6.04
N GLY A 29 -18.11 -11.30 -6.41
CA GLY A 29 -19.15 -11.74 -5.49
C GLY A 29 -19.58 -10.70 -4.45
N THR A 30 -19.18 -9.44 -4.59
CA THR A 30 -19.72 -8.30 -3.83
C THR A 30 -20.33 -7.27 -4.77
N ALA A 31 -21.07 -6.29 -4.23
CA ALA A 31 -21.64 -5.22 -5.04
C ALA A 31 -20.53 -4.39 -5.69
N ILE A 32 -20.71 -3.99 -6.96
CA ILE A 32 -19.73 -3.16 -7.68
C ILE A 32 -19.44 -1.81 -6.98
N SER A 33 -20.37 -1.33 -6.16
CA SER A 33 -20.22 -0.13 -5.35
C SER A 33 -19.46 -0.34 -4.04
N ALA A 34 -19.06 -1.57 -3.72
CA ALA A 34 -18.24 -1.87 -2.56
C ALA A 34 -16.79 -1.41 -2.82
N PRO A 35 -16.11 -0.82 -1.83
CA PRO A 35 -14.73 -0.38 -2.01
C PRO A 35 -13.78 -1.57 -1.98
N SER A 36 -13.35 -2.02 -3.16
CA SER A 36 -12.49 -3.20 -3.34
C SER A 36 -11.00 -2.90 -3.42
N ALA A 37 -10.61 -1.63 -3.54
CA ALA A 37 -9.23 -1.24 -3.70
C ALA A 37 -8.76 -0.24 -2.66
N TYR A 38 -7.45 -0.11 -2.49
CA TYR A 38 -6.83 0.86 -1.58
C TYR A 38 -5.94 1.83 -2.35
N SER A 39 -6.17 3.12 -2.13
CA SER A 39 -5.31 4.20 -2.61
C SER A 39 -4.40 4.61 -1.45
N MET A 40 -3.11 4.32 -1.56
CA MET A 40 -2.10 4.72 -0.59
C MET A 40 -1.90 6.23 -0.59
N LEU A 41 -2.04 6.87 -1.75
CA LEU A 41 -1.90 8.33 -1.86
C LEU A 41 -3.05 9.09 -1.19
N ASP A 42 -4.25 8.51 -1.19
CA ASP A 42 -5.43 9.07 -0.51
C ASP A 42 -5.69 8.47 0.87
N VAL A 43 -4.89 7.46 1.27
CA VAL A 43 -5.01 6.67 2.51
C VAL A 43 -6.45 6.20 2.77
N ARG A 44 -7.09 5.61 1.75
CA ARG A 44 -8.49 5.16 1.86
C ARG A 44 -8.82 4.01 0.93
N SER A 45 -9.87 3.29 1.29
CA SER A 45 -10.54 2.35 0.39
C SER A 45 -11.31 3.10 -0.70
N VAL A 46 -11.28 2.59 -1.93
CA VAL A 46 -11.93 3.18 -3.11
C VAL A 46 -12.69 2.13 -3.91
N ARG A 47 -13.71 2.58 -4.64
CA ARG A 47 -14.49 1.73 -5.54
C ARG A 47 -13.84 1.66 -6.91
N THR A 48 -13.64 0.45 -7.41
CA THR A 48 -12.94 0.20 -8.67
C THR A 48 -13.78 0.53 -9.91
N ASP A 49 -15.09 0.73 -9.75
CA ASP A 49 -15.98 1.14 -10.85
C ASP A 49 -15.94 2.64 -11.14
N THR A 50 -15.44 3.42 -10.19
CA THR A 50 -15.36 4.89 -10.31
C THR A 50 -13.95 5.40 -10.61
N THR A 51 -12.92 4.57 -10.38
CA THR A 51 -11.53 5.00 -10.52
C THR A 51 -10.57 3.83 -10.68
N SER A 52 -9.52 4.05 -11.47
CA SER A 52 -8.32 3.20 -11.54
C SER A 52 -7.15 3.73 -10.69
N GLN A 53 -7.36 4.83 -9.95
CA GLN A 53 -6.34 5.49 -9.13
C GLN A 53 -6.20 4.82 -7.76
N PHE A 54 -5.71 3.58 -7.76
CA PHE A 54 -5.43 2.80 -6.57
C PHE A 54 -4.16 1.95 -6.76
N ASP A 55 -3.65 1.40 -5.66
CA ASP A 55 -2.33 0.73 -5.65
C ASP A 55 -2.46 -0.79 -5.55
N PHE A 56 -3.50 -1.29 -4.88
CA PHE A 56 -3.86 -2.70 -4.86
C PHE A 56 -5.37 -2.87 -4.63
N ALA A 57 -5.89 -4.04 -5.00
CA ALA A 57 -7.26 -4.45 -4.77
C ALA A 57 -7.33 -5.83 -4.10
N PHE A 58 -8.46 -6.10 -3.46
CA PHE A 58 -8.72 -7.35 -2.76
C PHE A 58 -9.72 -8.21 -3.51
N ASP A 59 -9.50 -9.52 -3.52
CA ASP A 59 -10.50 -10.50 -3.95
C ASP A 59 -10.43 -11.78 -3.09
N ILE A 60 -11.47 -12.59 -3.20
CA ILE A 60 -11.46 -13.98 -2.75
C ILE A 60 -11.76 -14.83 -3.98
N THR A 61 -10.85 -15.70 -4.39
CA THR A 61 -11.07 -16.52 -5.59
C THR A 61 -12.29 -17.43 -5.44
N ALA A 62 -12.77 -18.03 -6.54
CA ALA A 62 -13.82 -19.04 -6.48
C ALA A 62 -13.45 -20.25 -5.58
N ALA A 63 -12.17 -20.51 -5.37
CA ALA A 63 -11.67 -21.54 -4.45
C ALA A 63 -11.61 -21.07 -2.98
N GLY A 64 -12.02 -19.83 -2.68
CA GLY A 64 -11.98 -19.27 -1.34
C GLY A 64 -10.63 -18.67 -0.94
N THR A 65 -9.69 -18.50 -1.87
CA THR A 65 -8.35 -17.98 -1.58
C THR A 65 -8.35 -16.45 -1.53
N PRO A 66 -8.01 -15.81 -0.40
CA PRO A 66 -7.91 -14.36 -0.30
C PRO A 66 -6.64 -13.87 -0.99
N LEU A 67 -6.76 -12.93 -1.93
CA LEU A 67 -5.65 -12.37 -2.69
C LEU A 67 -5.69 -10.84 -2.64
N LEU A 68 -4.50 -10.25 -2.51
CA LEU A 68 -4.28 -8.85 -2.87
C LEU A 68 -3.63 -8.81 -4.24
N TYR A 69 -4.26 -8.12 -5.18
CA TYR A 69 -3.71 -7.84 -6.50
C TYR A 69 -3.10 -6.45 -6.46
N SER A 70 -1.81 -6.32 -6.78
CA SER A 70 -1.30 -4.98 -7.10
C SER A 70 -2.03 -4.43 -8.34
N ALA A 71 -1.97 -3.11 -8.55
CA ALA A 71 -2.53 -2.51 -9.76
C ALA A 71 -1.95 -3.12 -11.06
N GLY A 72 -0.71 -3.63 -11.01
CA GLY A 72 -0.06 -4.28 -12.16
C GLY A 72 -0.71 -5.58 -12.56
N ALA A 73 -1.10 -6.39 -11.57
CA ALA A 73 -1.80 -7.66 -11.77
C ALA A 73 -3.19 -7.49 -12.40
N LEU A 74 -3.75 -6.28 -12.31
CA LEU A 74 -5.03 -5.90 -12.92
C LEU A 74 -4.85 -5.19 -14.27
N GLY A 75 -3.62 -5.10 -14.78
CA GLY A 75 -3.33 -4.45 -16.07
C GLY A 75 -3.40 -2.91 -16.04
N LEU A 76 -3.28 -2.29 -14.86
CA LEU A 76 -3.40 -0.82 -14.71
C LEU A 76 -2.04 -0.12 -14.73
N SER A 77 -1.16 -0.43 -13.78
CA SER A 77 0.18 0.15 -13.68
C SER A 77 1.12 -0.84 -13.01
N ALA A 78 2.33 -1.01 -13.54
CA ALA A 78 3.35 -1.89 -12.99
C ALA A 78 4.18 -1.25 -11.86
N GLU A 79 3.95 0.04 -11.55
CA GLU A 79 4.70 0.73 -10.50
C GLU A 79 4.30 0.30 -9.07
N PRO A 80 2.99 0.22 -8.72
CA PRO A 80 2.60 -0.31 -7.44
C PRO A 80 3.05 -1.75 -7.28
N GLY A 81 3.48 -2.10 -6.08
CA GLY A 81 3.89 -3.47 -5.81
C GLY A 81 3.78 -3.85 -4.35
N LEU A 82 3.68 -5.14 -4.12
CA LEU A 82 3.48 -5.76 -2.82
C LEU A 82 4.67 -6.64 -2.48
N GLN A 83 5.09 -6.62 -1.22
CA GLN A 83 6.17 -7.46 -0.72
C GLN A 83 5.80 -8.05 0.63
N ARG A 84 5.80 -9.38 0.73
CA ARG A 84 5.56 -10.07 2.00
C ARG A 84 6.68 -9.76 2.99
N SER A 85 6.31 -9.54 4.25
CA SER A 85 7.25 -9.41 5.37
C SER A 85 7.15 -10.64 6.27
N THR A 86 8.30 -11.13 6.74
CA THR A 86 8.38 -12.12 7.82
C THR A 86 8.42 -11.47 9.21
N LYS A 87 8.60 -10.14 9.27
CA LYS A 87 8.58 -9.36 10.50
C LYS A 87 7.14 -9.07 10.94
N ARG A 88 6.92 -8.91 12.24
CA ARG A 88 5.67 -8.39 12.81
C ARG A 88 5.45 -6.95 12.35
N PHE A 89 4.20 -6.49 12.35
CA PHE A 89 3.82 -5.13 11.92
C PHE A 89 4.63 -4.02 12.63
N ALA A 90 4.81 -4.13 13.94
CA ALA A 90 5.60 -3.17 14.73
C ALA A 90 7.12 -3.20 14.40
N ASP A 91 7.62 -4.33 13.90
CA ASP A 91 9.04 -4.52 13.58
C ASP A 91 9.40 -4.11 12.13
N VAL A 92 8.38 -3.84 11.31
CA VAL A 92 8.56 -3.19 9.99
C VAL A 92 8.68 -1.68 10.21
N ARG A 93 9.92 -1.22 10.41
CA ARG A 93 10.25 0.19 10.66
C ARG A 93 10.68 0.98 9.44
N THR A 94 11.09 0.28 8.39
CA THR A 94 11.50 0.88 7.12
C THR A 94 11.05 -0.02 5.99
N ALA A 95 10.53 0.57 4.92
CA ALA A 95 10.22 -0.15 3.69
C ALA A 95 11.50 -0.81 3.11
N PRO A 96 11.42 -1.91 2.34
CA PRO A 96 12.57 -2.44 1.56
C PRO A 96 12.81 -1.65 0.27
N ASN A 97 14.03 -1.72 -0.29
CA ASN A 97 14.41 -0.91 -1.47
C ASN A 97 13.88 -1.53 -2.75
N GLU A 98 13.74 -2.85 -2.73
CA GLU A 98 13.46 -3.72 -3.86
C GLU A 98 12.69 -4.96 -3.39
N GLY A 99 12.26 -5.78 -4.35
CA GLY A 99 11.50 -7.01 -4.09
C GLY A 99 9.99 -6.82 -4.03
N TYR A 100 9.47 -5.67 -4.46
CA TYR A 100 8.04 -5.45 -4.68
C TYR A 100 7.62 -6.16 -5.97
N SER A 101 6.66 -7.08 -5.84
CA SER A 101 6.03 -7.74 -6.99
C SER A 101 4.83 -6.94 -7.46
N ALA A 102 4.70 -6.80 -8.77
CA ALA A 102 3.52 -6.25 -9.44
C ALA A 102 2.46 -7.33 -9.73
N ASP A 103 2.53 -8.48 -9.06
CA ASP A 103 1.57 -9.58 -9.20
C ASP A 103 0.56 -9.57 -8.04
N SER A 104 0.08 -10.77 -7.68
CA SER A 104 -0.81 -11.00 -6.56
C SER A 104 -0.09 -11.63 -5.36
N LEU A 105 -0.64 -11.42 -4.17
CA LEU A 105 -0.13 -11.97 -2.91
C LEU A 105 -1.28 -12.63 -2.14
N GLU A 106 -1.12 -13.92 -1.81
CA GLU A 106 -2.07 -14.65 -0.96
C GLU A 106 -2.07 -14.12 0.47
N MET A 107 -3.24 -13.82 1.01
CA MET A 107 -3.38 -13.31 2.37
C MET A 107 -3.95 -14.36 3.32
N LYS A 108 -3.39 -14.35 4.53
CA LYS A 108 -3.90 -15.07 5.70
C LYS A 108 -3.99 -14.08 6.85
N ILE A 109 -4.82 -14.36 7.85
CA ILE A 109 -4.84 -13.61 9.11
C ILE A 109 -3.40 -13.52 9.65
N ASP A 110 -3.05 -12.35 10.18
CA ASP A 110 -1.71 -11.97 10.65
C ASP A 110 -0.61 -11.90 9.59
N SER A 111 -0.93 -12.07 8.31
CA SER A 111 0.03 -11.76 7.23
C SER A 111 0.42 -10.30 7.28
N VAL A 112 1.73 -10.03 7.19
CA VAL A 112 2.29 -8.68 7.11
C VAL A 112 2.89 -8.48 5.72
N PHE A 113 2.65 -7.31 5.14
CA PHE A 113 3.26 -6.92 3.87
C PHE A 113 3.60 -5.43 3.85
N VAL A 114 4.53 -5.08 2.98
CA VAL A 114 4.88 -3.71 2.64
C VAL A 114 4.39 -3.45 1.23
N ALA A 115 3.82 -2.28 0.99
CA ALA A 115 3.42 -1.84 -0.34
C ALA A 115 4.24 -0.61 -0.75
N ARG A 116 4.52 -0.55 -2.05
CA ARG A 116 4.98 0.65 -2.76
C ARG A 116 3.80 1.14 -3.61
N SER A 117 3.47 2.42 -3.50
CA SER A 117 2.40 3.03 -4.29
C SER A 117 2.86 3.31 -5.72
N ARG A 118 1.93 3.76 -6.56
CA ARG A 118 2.24 4.46 -7.81
C ARG A 118 3.05 5.71 -7.55
N GLY A 119 3.87 6.11 -8.52
CA GLY A 119 4.53 7.41 -8.52
C GLY A 119 3.50 8.54 -8.60
N SER A 120 3.75 9.61 -7.86
CA SER A 120 2.91 10.81 -7.91
C SER A 120 3.71 12.07 -7.64
N PHE A 121 3.32 13.14 -8.33
CA PHE A 121 3.79 14.50 -8.07
C PHE A 121 3.07 15.16 -6.89
N ALA A 122 1.99 14.55 -6.38
CA ALA A 122 1.21 15.11 -5.28
C ALA A 122 2.10 15.31 -4.04
N GLY A 123 2.23 16.57 -3.61
CA GLY A 123 3.12 16.97 -2.51
C GLY A 123 4.62 16.94 -2.84
N CYS A 124 5.03 16.55 -4.06
CA CYS A 124 6.43 16.29 -4.43
C CYS A 124 6.87 16.98 -5.71
N LEU A 125 6.26 18.12 -6.08
CA LEU A 125 6.48 18.78 -7.38
C LEU A 125 7.96 18.93 -7.77
N PHE A 126 8.85 19.24 -6.81
CA PHE A 126 10.28 19.44 -7.04
C PHE A 126 11.12 18.16 -7.09
N LEU A 127 10.56 17.03 -6.63
CA LEU A 127 11.21 15.72 -6.60
C LEU A 127 10.80 14.83 -7.78
N GLY A 128 9.78 15.25 -8.54
CA GLY A 128 9.21 14.47 -9.61
C GLY A 128 8.16 13.45 -9.12
N SER A 129 7.89 12.45 -9.96
CA SER A 129 6.98 11.36 -9.64
C SER A 129 7.67 10.39 -8.69
N VAL A 130 7.33 10.44 -7.40
CA VAL A 130 7.93 9.58 -6.37
C VAL A 130 6.86 8.73 -5.67
N PRO A 131 7.14 7.44 -5.41
CA PRO A 131 6.19 6.57 -4.73
C PRO A 131 6.12 6.88 -3.23
N ARG A 132 5.08 6.36 -2.59
CA ARG A 132 4.91 6.26 -1.14
C ARG A 132 5.03 4.82 -0.70
N TYR A 133 5.34 4.65 0.58
CA TYR A 133 5.52 3.34 1.18
C TYR A 133 4.59 3.18 2.36
N GLY A 134 4.09 1.96 2.54
CA GLY A 134 3.23 1.63 3.66
C GLY A 134 3.43 0.20 4.13
N LYS A 135 3.08 -0.05 5.40
CA LYS A 135 3.02 -1.39 5.97
C LYS A 135 1.58 -1.74 6.32
N PHE A 136 1.29 -3.03 6.23
CA PHE A 136 -0.04 -3.55 6.41
C PHE A 136 0.01 -4.87 7.17
N ARG A 137 -1.00 -5.13 7.99
CA ARG A 137 -1.25 -6.44 8.61
C ARG A 137 -2.70 -6.82 8.44
N VAL A 138 -2.95 -8.09 8.12
CA VAL A 138 -4.30 -8.63 8.05
C VAL A 138 -4.85 -8.87 9.45
N LEU A 139 -5.88 -8.11 9.82
CA LEU A 139 -6.60 -8.27 11.09
C LEU A 139 -7.67 -9.36 11.00
N ALA A 140 -8.44 -9.35 9.91
CA ALA A 140 -9.55 -10.26 9.72
C ALA A 140 -9.78 -10.54 8.23
N ILE A 141 -10.32 -11.72 7.94
CA ILE A 141 -10.85 -12.12 6.64
C ILE A 141 -12.23 -12.73 6.89
N ASP A 142 -13.27 -12.13 6.33
CA ASP A 142 -14.65 -12.61 6.42
C ASP A 142 -15.04 -13.24 5.07
N GLY A 143 -15.18 -14.56 5.04
CA GLY A 143 -15.58 -15.29 3.84
C GLY A 143 -17.05 -15.10 3.45
N THR A 144 -17.91 -14.75 4.40
CA THR A 144 -19.34 -14.52 4.19
C THR A 144 -19.58 -13.10 3.66
N ALA A 145 -19.03 -12.09 4.31
CA ALA A 145 -19.05 -10.70 3.83
C ALA A 145 -18.10 -10.48 2.63
N ARG A 146 -17.22 -11.44 2.37
CA ARG A 146 -16.15 -11.40 1.36
C ARG A 146 -15.30 -10.15 1.51
N SER A 147 -14.74 -9.94 2.70
CA SER A 147 -13.96 -8.76 3.04
C SER A 147 -12.65 -9.08 3.75
N ILE A 148 -11.72 -8.14 3.71
CA ILE A 148 -10.47 -8.14 4.46
C ILE A 148 -10.36 -6.86 5.26
N THR A 149 -10.00 -6.96 6.53
CA THR A 149 -9.68 -5.81 7.38
C THR A 149 -8.18 -5.78 7.61
N LEU A 150 -7.58 -4.62 7.36
CA LEU A 150 -6.15 -4.37 7.42
C LEU A 150 -5.86 -3.30 8.47
N GLU A 151 -4.87 -3.55 9.31
CA GLU A 151 -4.13 -2.51 10.03
C GLU A 151 -3.10 -1.93 9.06
N THR A 152 -3.04 -0.61 8.94
CA THR A 152 -2.25 0.09 7.92
C THR A 152 -1.51 1.28 8.50
N LEU A 153 -0.33 1.57 7.94
CA LEU A 153 0.37 2.84 8.11
C LEU A 153 1.04 3.18 6.79
N VAL A 154 0.73 4.35 6.24
CA VAL A 154 1.32 4.84 4.98
C VAL A 154 2.10 6.11 5.26
N ASN A 155 3.35 6.15 4.80
CA ASN A 155 4.15 7.36 4.82
C ASN A 155 3.85 8.22 3.59
N LEU A 156 3.22 9.36 3.82
CA LEU A 156 2.84 10.32 2.78
C LEU A 156 3.95 11.33 2.44
N ASN A 157 5.08 11.32 3.17
CA ASN A 157 6.20 12.18 2.86
C ASN A 157 6.96 11.64 1.65
N CYS A 158 7.30 12.54 0.73
CA CYS A 158 7.89 12.21 -0.56
C CYS A 158 9.18 11.39 -0.43
N GLY A 159 9.18 10.15 -0.93
CA GLY A 159 10.38 9.31 -0.96
C GLY A 159 10.84 8.78 0.41
N PHE A 160 10.23 9.20 1.52
CA PHE A 160 10.54 8.68 2.85
C PHE A 160 10.08 7.23 2.99
N ARG A 161 10.88 6.43 3.68
CA ARG A 161 10.67 4.98 3.79
C ARG A 161 10.48 4.51 5.22
N SER A 162 10.61 5.39 6.21
CA SER A 162 10.29 5.10 7.60
C SER A 162 8.80 4.82 7.76
N LEU A 163 8.51 3.76 8.50
CA LEU A 163 7.18 3.21 8.78
C LEU A 163 6.96 3.09 10.29
N GLU A 164 7.61 3.95 11.07
CA GLU A 164 7.34 4.17 12.50
C GLU A 164 6.29 5.27 12.64
N GLU A 165 5.51 5.25 13.73
CA GLU A 165 4.54 6.30 14.03
C GLU A 165 5.22 7.64 14.35
N GLY A 166 4.52 8.73 14.09
CA GLY A 166 5.04 10.09 14.28
C GLY A 166 5.73 10.64 13.03
N ILE A 167 6.49 11.72 13.19
CA ILE A 167 7.17 12.40 12.07
C ILE A 167 8.33 11.52 11.57
N PRO A 168 8.33 11.10 10.29
CA PRO A 168 9.39 10.27 9.71
C PRO A 168 10.76 10.94 9.75
N LYS A 169 11.80 10.14 9.95
CA LYS A 169 13.20 10.62 9.97
C LYS A 169 14.02 10.21 8.75
N SER A 170 13.50 9.30 7.91
CA SER A 170 14.15 8.72 6.72
C SER A 170 13.13 8.06 5.80
#